data_AF-A0A9N9LD81-F1
#
_entry.id   AF-A0A9N9LD81-F1
#
_cell.length_a   1.000
_cell.length_b   1.000
_cell.length_c   1.000
_cell.angle_alpha   90.00
_cell.angle_beta   90.00
_cell.angle_gamma   90.00
#
_symmetry.space_group_name_H-M   'P 1'
#
loop_
_entity.id
_entity.type
_entity.pdbx_description
1 polymer ?
#
loop_
_entity_poly.entity_id
_entity_poly.type
_entity_poly.pdbx_seq_one_letter_code
_entity_poly.pdbx_strand_id
1 'polypeptide(L)'
;MGIEAINPFELPLLNTVILLSSGKLKCHKWENVLKIKNITTKLKDLYKRSESNPEKVIDRDLYKLMCNIDILKLAYEKLKSNPGQMTPGEGTHPETLDGMSESVLKAIIDKLKTEEFDFQPGRRVQIPKASGGNRPLTVTSPRDKLVQEAMRMILEAIYEPTFHDTSHGFRPQRSCHTALKAIKQQFQAVN
;
A
#
# COMPACT_ATOMS: atom_id res chain seq x y z
N MET A 1 -17.90 -23.56 10.77
CA MET A 1 -16.53 -23.38 11.30
C MET A 1 -15.95 -22.17 10.60
N GLY A 2 -15.90 -21.05 11.32
CA GLY A 2 -15.49 -19.75 10.79
C GLY A 2 -14.02 -19.80 10.39
N ILE A 3 -13.74 -19.48 9.13
CA ILE A 3 -12.40 -19.14 8.69
C ILE A 3 -12.19 -17.74 9.26
N GLU A 4 -11.45 -17.60 10.36
CA GLU A 4 -11.01 -16.29 10.83
C GLU A 4 -10.34 -15.59 9.64
N ALA A 5 -10.88 -14.44 9.25
CA ALA A 5 -10.34 -13.63 8.17
C ALA A 5 -8.91 -13.23 8.58
N ILE A 6 -7.92 -13.89 7.99
CA ILE A 6 -6.52 -13.51 8.17
C ILE A 6 -6.42 -12.05 7.73
N ASN A 7 -5.91 -11.19 8.61
CA ASN A 7 -5.91 -9.76 8.38
C ASN A 7 -4.96 -9.41 7.21
N PRO A 8 -5.39 -8.62 6.20
CA PRO A 8 -4.55 -8.26 5.05
C PRO A 8 -3.28 -7.49 5.39
N PHE A 9 -3.17 -6.96 6.61
CA PHE A 9 -1.99 -6.29 7.12
C PHE A 9 -0.93 -7.23 7.76
N GLU A 10 -1.16 -8.55 7.82
CA GLU A 10 -0.24 -9.50 8.48
C GLU A 10 0.74 -10.23 7.54
N LEU A 11 0.52 -10.19 6.24
CA LEU A 11 1.38 -10.88 5.26
C LEU A 11 2.83 -10.33 5.14
N PRO A 12 3.12 -9.03 5.36
CA PRO A 12 4.51 -8.55 5.38
C PRO A 12 5.30 -9.01 6.63
N LEU A 13 4.60 -9.41 7.70
CA LEU A 13 5.22 -9.75 8.98
C LEU A 13 5.79 -11.17 8.98
N LEU A 14 5.22 -12.11 8.21
CA LEU A 14 5.68 -13.51 8.23
C LEU A 14 7.13 -13.66 7.74
N ASN A 15 7.51 -12.97 6.66
CA ASN A 15 8.90 -13.01 6.16
C ASN A 15 9.89 -12.35 7.13
N THR A 16 9.45 -11.38 7.93
CA THR A 16 10.28 -10.76 8.97
C THR A 16 10.42 -11.67 10.20
N VAL A 17 9.36 -12.39 10.57
CA VAL A 17 9.36 -13.35 11.69
C VAL A 17 10.22 -14.59 11.39
N ILE A 18 10.21 -15.09 10.15
CA ILE A 18 11.09 -16.20 9.74
C ILE A 18 12.58 -15.80 9.82
N LEU A 19 12.93 -14.54 9.52
CA LEU A 19 14.30 -14.04 9.71
C LEU A 19 14.66 -13.83 11.19
N LEU A 20 13.69 -13.62 12.08
CA LEU A 20 13.90 -13.42 13.53
C LEU A 20 14.23 -14.73 14.27
N SER A 21 13.66 -15.88 13.88
CA SER A 21 13.98 -17.18 14.51
C SER A 21 15.41 -17.65 14.26
N SER A 22 16.09 -17.06 13.26
CA SER A 22 17.47 -17.40 12.88
C SER A 22 18.56 -16.68 13.68
N GLY A 23 18.20 -15.80 14.64
CA GLY A 23 19.15 -15.16 15.56
C GLY A 23 20.15 -14.16 14.93
N LYS A 24 20.00 -13.79 13.66
CA LYS A 24 21.01 -13.03 12.88
C LYS A 24 20.87 -11.50 12.88
N LEU A 25 20.07 -10.88 13.75
CA LEU A 25 19.69 -9.46 13.61
C LEU A 25 20.25 -8.55 14.72
N LYS A 26 21.09 -7.57 14.33
CA LYS A 26 21.71 -6.54 15.19
C LYS A 26 20.69 -5.55 15.78
N CYS A 27 21.04 -4.93 16.91
CA CYS A 27 20.25 -4.03 17.77
C CYS A 27 19.44 -2.94 17.04
N HIS A 28 19.94 -2.31 15.98
CA HIS A 28 19.22 -1.30 15.18
C HIS A 28 17.95 -1.82 14.49
N LYS A 29 17.83 -3.14 14.30
CA LYS A 29 16.67 -3.72 13.62
C LYS A 29 15.44 -3.85 14.53
N TRP A 30 15.61 -3.86 15.85
CA TRP A 30 14.51 -3.98 16.81
C TRP A 30 13.67 -2.72 16.93
N GLU A 31 14.30 -1.53 16.90
CA GLU A 31 13.59 -0.26 16.88
C GLU A 31 12.68 -0.13 15.65
N ASN A 32 13.16 -0.57 14.49
CA ASN A 32 12.38 -0.59 13.25
C ASN A 32 11.20 -1.57 13.35
N VAL A 33 11.37 -2.73 13.99
CA VAL A 33 10.26 -3.69 14.22
C VAL A 33 9.20 -3.10 15.16
N LEU A 34 9.59 -2.41 16.24
CA LEU A 34 8.65 -1.76 17.16
C LEU A 34 7.90 -0.59 16.51
N LYS A 35 8.59 0.23 15.71
CA LYS A 35 7.99 1.34 14.96
C LYS A 35 6.99 0.86 13.91
N ILE A 36 7.32 -0.19 13.15
CA ILE A 36 6.41 -0.83 12.19
C ILE A 36 5.17 -1.38 12.90
N LYS A 37 5.34 -2.06 14.04
CA LYS A 37 4.21 -2.54 14.85
C LYS A 37 3.27 -1.40 15.25
N ASN A 38 3.80 -0.24 15.68
CA ASN A 38 2.98 0.92 16.06
C ASN A 38 2.10 1.43 14.90
N ILE A 39 2.64 1.57 13.68
CA ILE A 39 1.83 1.98 12.52
C ILE A 39 0.78 0.96 12.16
N THR A 40 1.14 -0.33 12.13
CA THR A 40 0.16 -1.37 11.80
C THR A 40 -1.00 -1.34 12.79
N THR A 41 -0.74 -1.03 14.07
CA THR A 41 -1.79 -0.80 15.06
C THR A 41 -2.65 0.40 14.72
N LYS A 42 -2.05 1.53 14.29
CA LYS A 42 -2.82 2.72 13.85
C LYS A 42 -3.70 2.44 12.63
N LEU A 43 -3.19 1.73 11.63
CA LEU A 43 -3.98 1.33 10.46
C LEU A 43 -5.10 0.36 10.85
N LYS A 44 -4.82 -0.60 11.76
CA LYS A 44 -5.84 -1.51 12.33
C LYS A 44 -6.91 -0.76 13.11
N ASP A 45 -6.54 0.29 13.84
CA ASP A 45 -7.48 1.15 14.56
C ASP A 45 -8.38 1.94 13.59
N LEU A 46 -7.84 2.51 12.51
CA LEU A 46 -8.64 3.13 11.44
C LEU A 46 -9.65 2.14 10.85
N TYR A 47 -9.21 0.92 10.55
CA TYR A 47 -10.08 -0.15 10.04
C TYR A 47 -11.23 -0.44 11.00
N LYS A 48 -10.94 -0.69 12.28
CA LYS A 48 -11.97 -1.01 13.29
C LYS A 48 -12.98 0.13 13.47
N ARG A 49 -12.51 1.38 13.42
CA ARG A 49 -13.39 2.55 13.53
C ARG A 49 -14.35 2.63 12.35
N SER A 50 -13.84 2.39 11.14
CA SER A 50 -14.64 2.40 9.91
C SER A 50 -15.66 1.26 9.91
N GLU A 51 -15.24 0.06 10.29
CA GLU A 51 -16.12 -1.11 10.47
C GLU A 51 -17.23 -0.83 11.51
N SER A 52 -16.90 -0.18 12.62
CA SER A 52 -17.86 0.10 13.69
C SER A 52 -18.82 1.26 13.38
N ASN A 53 -18.45 2.16 12.45
CA ASN A 53 -19.25 3.34 12.09
C ASN A 53 -19.20 3.61 10.57
N PRO A 54 -19.80 2.76 9.72
CA PRO A 54 -19.65 2.87 8.26
C PRO A 54 -20.15 4.19 7.65
N GLU A 55 -21.12 4.85 8.29
CA GLU A 55 -21.69 6.11 7.80
C GLU A 55 -20.93 7.36 8.25
N LYS A 56 -19.95 7.23 9.16
CA LYS A 56 -19.18 8.37 9.66
C LYS A 56 -17.93 8.59 8.83
N VAL A 57 -17.72 9.83 8.41
CA VAL A 57 -16.46 10.25 7.81
C VAL A 57 -15.35 10.14 8.84
N ILE A 58 -14.27 9.44 8.49
CA ILE A 58 -13.04 9.40 9.26
C ILE A 58 -12.10 10.46 8.69
N ASP A 59 -11.95 11.58 9.40
CA ASP A 59 -11.19 12.75 8.95
C ASP A 59 -10.00 13.11 9.86
N ARG A 60 -9.90 12.52 11.06
CA ARG A 60 -8.93 12.95 12.07
C ARG A 60 -7.52 12.45 11.79
N ASP A 61 -6.58 13.39 11.76
CA ASP A 61 -5.12 13.16 11.74
C ASP A 61 -4.60 12.30 10.58
N LEU A 62 -5.37 12.13 9.50
CA LEU A 62 -4.95 11.31 8.35
C LEU A 62 -3.70 11.89 7.67
N TYR A 63 -3.66 13.21 7.49
CA TYR A 63 -2.50 13.89 6.90
C TYR A 63 -1.26 13.79 7.80
N LYS A 64 -1.46 13.92 9.12
CA LYS A 64 -0.42 13.73 10.14
C LYS A 64 0.12 12.30 10.15
N LEU A 65 -0.77 11.33 9.94
CA LEU A 65 -0.41 9.92 9.79
C LEU A 65 0.41 9.71 8.52
N MET A 66 0.00 10.28 7.39
CA MET A 66 0.75 10.25 6.12
C MET A 66 2.15 10.88 6.26
N CYS A 67 2.28 11.97 7.02
CA CYS A 67 3.57 12.61 7.32
C CYS A 67 4.46 11.83 8.30
N ASN A 68 4.07 10.62 8.71
CA ASN A 68 4.88 9.77 9.56
C ASN A 68 5.93 9.02 8.74
N ILE A 69 7.20 9.13 9.14
CA ILE A 69 8.32 8.48 8.45
C ILE A 69 8.18 6.97 8.34
N ASP A 70 7.62 6.34 9.36
CA ASP A 70 7.51 4.90 9.40
C ASP A 70 6.42 4.42 8.39
N ILE A 71 5.44 5.27 8.01
CA ILE A 71 4.47 4.96 6.94
C ILE A 71 5.15 5.01 5.58
N LEU A 72 5.97 6.03 5.33
CA LEU A 72 6.74 6.12 4.10
C LEU A 72 7.76 4.98 3.99
N LYS A 73 8.38 4.56 5.10
CA LYS A 73 9.25 3.36 5.12
C LYS A 73 8.47 2.10 4.76
N LEU A 74 7.27 1.91 5.31
CA LEU A 74 6.42 0.77 4.95
C LEU A 74 5.99 0.81 3.48
N ALA A 75 5.65 1.98 2.95
CA ALA A 75 5.33 2.20 1.54
C ALA A 75 6.52 1.84 0.64
N TYR A 76 7.73 2.26 1.02
CA TYR A 76 8.95 1.95 0.30
C TYR A 76 9.19 0.44 0.20
N GLU A 77 9.09 -0.30 1.31
CA GLU A 77 9.25 -1.77 1.32
C GLU A 77 8.20 -2.48 0.42
N LYS A 78 6.95 -1.98 0.39
CA LYS A 78 5.92 -2.49 -0.51
C LYS A 78 6.21 -2.21 -1.98
N LEU A 79 6.76 -1.05 -2.32
CA LEU A 79 7.14 -0.73 -3.69
C LEU A 79 8.37 -1.53 -4.14
N LYS A 80 9.39 -1.62 -3.27
CA LYS A 80 10.63 -2.34 -3.54
C LYS A 80 10.41 -3.83 -3.79
N SER A 81 9.43 -4.43 -3.12
CA SER A 81 9.09 -5.85 -3.33
C SER A 81 8.40 -6.13 -4.68
N ASN A 82 8.02 -5.09 -5.45
CA ASN A 82 7.36 -5.20 -6.74
C ASN A 82 8.28 -4.75 -7.89
N PRO A 83 8.87 -5.67 -8.69
CA PRO A 83 9.86 -5.32 -9.74
C PRO A 83 9.35 -4.32 -10.77
N GLY A 84 8.05 -4.35 -11.11
CA GLY A 84 7.44 -3.40 -12.06
C GLY A 84 7.41 -1.95 -11.56
N GLN A 85 7.45 -1.73 -10.24
CA GLN A 85 7.44 -0.41 -9.62
C GLN A 85 8.83 0.23 -9.53
N MET A 86 9.89 -0.56 -9.73
CA MET A 86 11.30 -0.13 -9.78
C MET A 86 11.67 0.62 -11.06
N THR A 87 10.73 0.80 -11.99
CA THR A 87 10.97 1.59 -13.21
C THR A 87 11.30 3.05 -12.86
N PRO A 88 12.45 3.58 -13.32
CA PRO A 88 12.86 4.95 -13.05
C PRO A 88 11.80 5.95 -13.54
N GLY A 89 11.53 6.96 -12.71
CA GLY A 89 10.88 8.18 -13.19
C GLY A 89 11.90 9.10 -13.85
N GLU A 90 11.45 10.07 -14.65
CA GLU A 90 12.34 11.07 -15.23
C GLU A 90 12.35 12.35 -14.40
N GLY A 91 13.56 12.85 -14.15
CA GLY A 91 13.98 14.12 -13.57
C GLY A 91 15.45 14.33 -13.98
N THR A 92 16.08 15.46 -13.64
CA THR A 92 17.49 15.75 -13.98
C THR A 92 18.49 14.68 -13.53
N HIS A 93 18.06 13.79 -12.62
CA HIS A 93 18.68 12.50 -12.36
C HIS A 93 17.61 11.40 -12.48
N PRO A 94 17.88 10.27 -13.16
CA PRO A 94 17.03 9.09 -13.11
C PRO A 94 17.09 8.52 -11.70
N GLU A 95 16.26 9.06 -10.80
CA GLU A 95 16.12 8.54 -9.46
C GLU A 95 15.48 7.16 -9.56
N THR A 96 16.23 6.13 -9.19
CA THR A 96 15.70 4.78 -8.95
C THR A 96 15.34 4.67 -7.47
N LEU A 97 14.40 3.81 -7.12
CA LEU A 97 14.06 3.53 -5.71
C LEU A 97 15.30 3.12 -4.88
N ASP A 98 16.36 2.59 -5.50
CA ASP A 98 17.62 2.25 -4.85
C ASP A 98 18.37 3.44 -4.23
N GLY A 99 18.07 4.68 -4.66
CA GLY A 99 18.62 5.92 -4.11
C GLY A 99 17.82 6.51 -2.93
N MET A 100 16.73 5.87 -2.51
CA MET A 100 15.85 6.38 -1.45
C MET A 100 16.47 6.13 -0.06
N SER A 101 17.38 7.01 0.33
CA SER A 101 17.94 7.03 1.68
C SER A 101 16.93 7.59 2.69
N GLU A 102 17.19 7.39 3.99
CA GLU A 102 16.38 7.99 5.04
C GLU A 102 16.37 9.53 4.99
N SER A 103 17.42 10.17 4.46
CA SER A 103 17.44 11.62 4.27
C SER A 103 16.48 12.07 3.18
N VAL A 104 16.34 11.31 2.09
CA VAL A 104 15.34 11.57 1.04
C VAL A 104 13.93 11.43 1.61
N LEU A 105 13.66 10.39 2.39
CA LEU A 105 12.35 10.22 3.05
C LEU A 105 12.02 11.38 4.00
N LYS A 106 13.00 11.86 4.77
CA LYS A 106 12.84 13.03 5.65
C LYS A 106 12.54 14.29 4.83
N ALA A 107 13.27 14.55 3.76
CA ALA A 107 13.03 15.70 2.90
C ALA A 107 11.61 15.68 2.27
N ILE A 108 11.11 14.50 1.89
CA ILE A 108 9.73 14.33 1.42
C ILE A 108 8.73 14.71 2.51
N ILE A 109 8.94 14.21 3.73
CA ILE A 109 8.07 14.48 4.88
C ILE A 109 8.09 15.96 5.24
N ASP A 110 9.25 16.60 5.19
CA ASP A 110 9.38 18.01 5.50
C ASP A 110 8.59 18.83 4.47
N LYS A 111 8.70 18.52 3.17
CA LYS A 111 7.86 19.12 2.13
C LYS A 111 6.36 18.85 2.30
N LEU A 112 5.97 17.67 2.76
CA LEU A 112 4.57 17.38 3.08
C LEU A 112 4.09 18.22 4.26
N LYS A 113 4.89 18.33 5.33
CA LYS A 113 4.55 19.13 6.51
C LYS A 113 4.47 20.62 6.21
N THR A 114 5.30 21.14 5.30
CA THR A 114 5.25 22.54 4.85
C THR A 114 4.22 22.77 3.75
N GLU A 115 3.52 21.73 3.30
CA GLU A 115 2.56 21.76 2.18
C GLU A 115 3.18 22.20 0.84
N GLU A 116 4.51 22.08 0.71
CA GLU A 116 5.29 22.41 -0.50
C GLU A 116 5.52 21.18 -1.40
N PHE A 117 4.98 20.03 -1.03
CA PHE A 117 5.07 18.83 -1.85
C PHE A 117 4.16 18.95 -3.09
N ASP A 118 4.77 19.07 -4.27
CA ASP A 118 4.05 19.13 -5.55
C ASP A 118 4.29 17.89 -6.41
N PHE A 119 3.22 17.23 -6.87
CA PHE A 119 3.30 16.01 -7.68
C PHE A 119 3.83 16.33 -9.09
N GLN A 120 4.81 15.56 -9.55
CA GLN A 120 5.42 15.80 -10.86
C GLN A 120 4.60 15.12 -11.97
N PRO A 121 4.53 15.72 -13.18
CA PRO A 121 3.79 15.15 -14.29
C PRO A 121 4.36 13.77 -14.68
N GLY A 122 3.48 12.78 -14.85
CA GLY A 122 3.88 11.43 -15.27
C GLY A 122 4.22 11.34 -16.76
N ARG A 123 5.20 10.50 -17.10
CA ARG A 123 5.64 10.23 -18.48
C ARG A 123 4.76 9.18 -19.15
N ARG A 124 4.36 9.39 -20.41
CA ARG A 124 3.67 8.36 -21.19
C ARG A 124 4.65 7.40 -21.87
N VAL A 125 4.47 6.11 -21.63
CA VAL A 125 5.18 5.01 -22.29
C VAL A 125 4.17 4.21 -23.12
N GLN A 126 4.47 3.96 -24.38
CA GLN A 126 3.61 3.14 -25.25
C GLN A 126 4.01 1.67 -25.12
N ILE A 127 3.07 0.83 -24.71
CA ILE A 127 3.27 -0.62 -24.60
C ILE A 127 2.41 -1.32 -25.65
N PRO A 128 2.96 -2.18 -26.51
CA PRO A 128 2.19 -2.87 -27.53
C PRO A 128 1.16 -3.82 -26.90
N LYS A 129 -0.05 -3.86 -27.45
CA LYS A 129 -1.08 -4.84 -27.09
C LYS A 129 -0.88 -6.12 -27.91
N ALA A 130 -1.20 -7.26 -27.31
CA ALA A 130 -1.23 -8.54 -28.02
C ALA A 130 -2.23 -8.56 -29.19
N SER A 131 -3.34 -7.81 -29.07
CA SER A 131 -4.41 -7.72 -30.08
C SER A 131 -4.18 -6.67 -31.17
N GLY A 132 -3.00 -6.03 -31.21
CA GLY A 132 -2.73 -4.87 -32.06
C GLY A 132 -3.02 -3.52 -31.38
N GLY A 133 -2.27 -2.49 -31.77
CA GLY A 133 -2.30 -1.15 -31.18
C GLY A 133 -1.45 -0.99 -29.92
N ASN A 134 -1.41 0.22 -29.36
CA ASN A 134 -0.62 0.56 -28.17
C ASN A 134 -1.50 0.89 -26.95
N ARG A 135 -1.01 0.58 -25.75
CA ARG A 135 -1.54 1.04 -24.47
C ARG A 135 -0.60 2.14 -23.96
N PRO A 136 -1.06 3.41 -23.87
CA PRO A 136 -0.29 4.43 -23.18
C PRO A 136 -0.34 4.14 -21.67
N LEU A 137 0.82 4.01 -21.05
CA LEU A 137 1.00 3.87 -19.61
C LEU A 137 1.66 5.13 -19.07
N THR A 138 1.07 5.73 -18.05
CA THR A 138 1.68 6.86 -17.35
C THR A 138 2.60 6.34 -16.24
N VAL A 139 3.89 6.66 -16.32
CA VAL A 139 4.92 6.33 -15.33
C VAL A 139 5.22 7.57 -14.50
N THR A 140 5.03 7.48 -13.19
CA THR A 140 5.25 8.58 -12.22
C THR A 140 6.64 8.47 -11.57
N SER A 141 7.09 9.57 -10.95
CA SER A 141 8.36 9.60 -10.23
C SER A 141 8.34 8.66 -9.00
N PRO A 142 9.48 8.08 -8.58
CA PRO A 142 9.53 7.22 -7.40
C PRO A 142 9.06 7.92 -6.12
N ARG A 143 9.38 9.21 -5.98
CA ARG A 143 8.92 10.05 -4.87
C ARG A 143 7.40 10.12 -4.82
N ASP A 144 6.77 10.33 -5.97
CA ASP A 144 5.32 10.43 -6.08
C ASP A 144 4.66 9.06 -5.88
N LYS A 145 5.23 7.98 -6.43
CA LYS A 145 4.79 6.59 -6.17
C LYS A 145 4.80 6.28 -4.67
N LEU A 146 5.82 6.75 -3.94
CA LEU A 146 5.93 6.55 -2.50
C LEU A 146 4.79 7.22 -1.73
N VAL A 147 4.53 8.50 -2.02
CA VAL A 147 3.43 9.23 -1.38
C VAL A 147 2.08 8.63 -1.77
N GLN A 148 1.89 8.24 -3.03
CA GLN A 148 0.69 7.54 -3.49
C GLN A 148 0.47 6.21 -2.75
N GLU A 149 1.53 5.43 -2.53
CA GLU A 149 1.44 4.17 -1.78
C GLU A 149 1.11 4.41 -0.30
N ALA A 150 1.68 5.46 0.31
CA ALA A 150 1.31 5.88 1.67
C ALA A 150 -0.16 6.27 1.77
N MET A 151 -0.65 7.08 0.81
CA MET A 151 -2.07 7.44 0.71
C MET A 151 -2.95 6.19 0.54
N ARG A 152 -2.56 5.28 -0.37
CA ARG A 152 -3.28 4.03 -0.62
C ARG A 152 -3.45 3.22 0.66
N MET A 153 -2.40 3.02 1.46
CA MET A 153 -2.49 2.26 2.70
C MET A 153 -3.47 2.85 3.72
N ILE A 154 -3.52 4.18 3.83
CA ILE A 154 -4.45 4.87 4.74
C ILE A 154 -5.89 4.74 4.22
N LEU A 155 -6.11 4.97 2.93
CA LEU A 155 -7.44 4.88 2.31
C LEU A 155 -7.95 3.43 2.30
N GLU A 156 -7.10 2.44 2.05
CA GLU A 156 -7.45 1.02 2.16
C GLU A 156 -7.94 0.68 3.57
N ALA A 157 -7.28 1.17 4.62
CA ALA A 157 -7.73 0.94 5.99
C ALA A 157 -9.12 1.55 6.26
N ILE A 158 -9.47 2.66 5.61
CA ILE A 158 -10.76 3.34 5.79
C ILE A 158 -11.87 2.67 4.97
N TYR A 159 -11.62 2.37 3.69
CA TYR A 159 -12.67 1.93 2.76
C TYR A 159 -12.85 0.42 2.67
N GLU A 160 -11.83 -0.38 3.00
CA GLU A 160 -11.96 -1.83 2.92
C GLU A 160 -13.16 -2.42 3.71
N PRO A 161 -13.46 -1.99 4.95
CA PRO A 161 -14.60 -2.53 5.69
C PRO A 161 -15.97 -1.99 5.21
N THR A 162 -16.00 -0.93 4.38
CA THR A 162 -17.25 -0.36 3.87
C THR A 162 -17.62 -0.86 2.48
N PHE A 163 -16.69 -1.52 1.77
CA PHE A 163 -16.98 -2.11 0.47
C PHE A 163 -17.95 -3.29 0.56
N HIS A 164 -18.90 -3.32 -0.37
CA HIS A 164 -19.84 -4.43 -0.52
C HIS A 164 -19.13 -5.77 -0.75
N ASP A 165 -19.69 -6.86 -0.23
CA ASP A 165 -19.07 -8.19 -0.32
C ASP A 165 -18.93 -8.74 -1.74
N THR A 166 -19.78 -8.27 -2.65
CA THR A 166 -19.72 -8.62 -4.09
C THR A 166 -18.72 -7.76 -4.87
N SER A 167 -18.05 -6.80 -4.23
CA SER A 167 -16.94 -6.05 -4.83
C SER A 167 -15.64 -6.84 -4.67
N HIS A 168 -15.01 -7.23 -5.78
CA HIS A 168 -13.78 -8.05 -5.77
C HIS A 168 -12.57 -7.38 -6.42
N GLY A 169 -12.76 -6.33 -7.21
CA GLY A 169 -11.68 -5.68 -7.95
C GLY A 169 -10.77 -4.85 -7.04
N PHE A 170 -9.45 -4.97 -7.22
CA PHE A 170 -8.43 -4.14 -6.56
C PHE A 170 -8.45 -4.14 -5.02
N ARG A 171 -9.06 -5.17 -4.41
CA ARG A 171 -9.14 -5.32 -2.96
C ARG A 171 -8.14 -6.34 -2.44
N PRO A 172 -7.57 -6.15 -1.24
CA PRO A 172 -6.72 -7.15 -0.63
C PRO A 172 -7.51 -8.47 -0.43
N GLN A 173 -6.87 -9.60 -0.73
CA GLN A 173 -7.45 -10.95 -0.60
C GLN A 173 -8.70 -11.24 -1.46
N ARG A 174 -9.08 -10.34 -2.37
CA ARG A 174 -10.11 -10.59 -3.38
C ARG A 174 -9.46 -10.68 -4.76
N SER A 175 -10.03 -11.51 -5.63
CA SER A 175 -9.54 -11.74 -6.99
C SER A 175 -10.68 -12.17 -7.90
N CYS A 176 -10.41 -12.29 -9.20
CA CYS A 176 -11.38 -12.84 -10.16
C CYS A 176 -11.89 -14.23 -9.73
N HIS A 177 -11.04 -15.04 -9.10
CA HIS A 177 -11.44 -16.36 -8.60
C HIS A 177 -12.42 -16.28 -7.43
N THR A 178 -12.28 -15.31 -6.53
CA THR A 178 -13.25 -15.16 -5.43
C THR A 178 -14.61 -14.69 -5.94
N ALA A 179 -14.63 -13.88 -7.00
CA ALA A 179 -15.88 -13.49 -7.68
C ALA A 179 -16.57 -14.68 -8.34
N LEU A 180 -15.84 -15.49 -9.13
CA LEU A 180 -16.41 -16.68 -9.77
C LEU A 180 -16.93 -17.70 -8.75
N LYS A 181 -16.23 -17.87 -7.63
CA LYS A 181 -16.68 -18.74 -6.53
C LYS A 181 -17.97 -18.23 -5.90
N ALA A 182 -18.09 -16.92 -5.65
CA ALA A 182 -19.30 -16.33 -5.11
C ALA A 182 -20.51 -16.56 -6.05
N ILE A 183 -20.34 -16.31 -7.36
CA ILE A 183 -21.37 -16.56 -8.37
C ILE A 183 -21.80 -18.04 -8.36
N LYS A 184 -20.84 -18.97 -8.39
CA LYS A 184 -21.13 -20.41 -8.36
C LYS A 184 -21.92 -20.85 -7.12
N GLN A 185 -21.65 -20.22 -5.97
CA GLN A 185 -22.31 -20.57 -4.71
C GLN A 185 -23.71 -19.98 -4.57
N GLN A 186 -23.92 -18.76 -5.08
CA GLN A 186 -25.20 -18.04 -5.00
C GLN A 186 -26.16 -18.45 -6.11
N PHE A 187 -25.66 -18.71 -7.32
CA PHE A 187 -26.46 -19.13 -8.45
C PHE A 187 -26.56 -20.67 -8.48
N GLN A 188 -27.34 -21.23 -7.56
CA GLN A 188 -27.80 -22.60 -7.67
C GLN A 188 -29.03 -22.60 -8.58
N ALA A 189 -28.97 -23.34 -9.69
CA ALA A 189 -30.16 -23.56 -10.52
C ALA A 189 -31.26 -24.11 -9.62
N VAL A 190 -32.45 -23.51 -9.69
CA VAL A 190 -33.64 -24.04 -9.03
C VAL A 190 -33.90 -25.41 -9.69
N ASN A 191 -33.70 -26.48 -8.92
CA ASN A 191 -34.20 -27.81 -9.27
C ASN A 191 -35.68 -27.89 -8.94
#